data_AF-A0A4U7F968-F1
#
_entry.id   AF-A0A4U7F968-F1
#
_cell.length_a   1.000
_cell.length_b   1.000
_cell.length_c   1.000
_cell.angle_alpha   90.00
_cell.angle_beta   90.00
_cell.angle_gamma   90.00
#
_symmetry.space_group_name_H-M   'P 1'
#
loop_
_entity.id
_entity.type
_entity.pdbx_description
1 polymer ?
#
loop_
_entity_poly.entity_id
_entity_poly.type
_entity_poly.pdbx_seq_one_letter_code
_entity_poly.pdbx_strand_id
1 'polypeptide(L)'
;MNPRDALATLTDSKRGAAFVGLLIVVAAVGGAFALGILGVPSVAAVDNTFGNVTDETTEVKTDLVVSNPNPIGVGLDGVSANYTVSMNDIEMARGGRDGVSVGTGNSTVPLETDLRNDAIPSWWVSHVRNDERTTVDIDANVTSGLLGRSVEFSQGREVTTDLLGAFNSEETRPANADSALTDDPILYVNETRGAWGSVSEAETPIDMAFTVYNPNLEPYVVTEIGYDVTMNGVEMASGRTEEGYVIEPRGTETIAFTTALRNARLDEWWVTHLDKDVRGHQVSGLRIDFYAVVELPTSQAVTVPLDELTYEETIETDIFDEGDDVRDSDGSADGENSQDGATDDGSETGDGPGGGGNETDDGTTTDGESTDDGTTDGGATDGGTDDNTTGDGTDDGDDGVLPL
;
A
#
# COMPACT_ATOMS: atom_id res chain seq x y z
N MET A 1 -29.36 -61.13 -43.81
CA MET A 1 -29.63 -59.68 -43.84
C MET A 1 -28.27 -58.98 -43.80
N ASN A 2 -27.94 -58.25 -44.85
CA ASN A 2 -26.66 -57.54 -44.94
C ASN A 2 -26.67 -56.36 -43.94
N PRO A 3 -25.56 -56.03 -43.26
CA PRO A 3 -25.49 -54.86 -42.36
C PRO A 3 -25.74 -53.52 -43.10
N ARG A 4 -25.69 -53.52 -44.44
CA ARG A 4 -26.07 -52.40 -45.30
C ARG A 4 -27.59 -52.17 -45.38
N ASP A 5 -28.41 -53.21 -45.18
CA ASP A 5 -29.88 -53.09 -45.23
C ASP A 5 -30.47 -52.58 -43.91
N ALA A 6 -29.78 -52.79 -42.79
CA ALA A 6 -30.16 -52.27 -41.47
C ALA A 6 -29.91 -50.76 -41.32
N LEU A 7 -28.92 -50.23 -42.04
CA LEU A 7 -28.63 -48.79 -42.08
C LEU A 7 -29.64 -48.01 -42.94
N ALA A 8 -30.20 -48.63 -43.99
CA ALA A 8 -31.12 -47.98 -44.90
C ALA A 8 -32.54 -47.76 -44.32
N THR A 9 -32.91 -48.50 -43.28
CA THR A 9 -34.24 -48.38 -42.64
C THR A 9 -34.28 -47.37 -41.50
N LEU A 10 -33.13 -46.84 -41.06
CA LEU A 10 -33.05 -45.80 -40.02
C LEU A 10 -33.07 -44.36 -40.57
N THR A 11 -32.92 -44.16 -41.88
CA THR A 11 -32.90 -42.81 -42.49
C THR A 11 -34.23 -42.39 -43.13
N ASP A 12 -35.21 -43.29 -43.23
CA ASP A 12 -36.45 -43.06 -44.01
C ASP A 12 -37.59 -42.38 -43.21
N SER A 13 -37.31 -41.93 -41.98
CA SER A 13 -38.22 -41.08 -41.22
C SER A 13 -37.46 -39.86 -40.68
N LYS A 14 -38.10 -38.69 -40.69
CA LYS A 14 -37.53 -37.44 -40.12
C LYS A 14 -36.97 -37.62 -38.70
N ARG A 15 -37.51 -38.58 -37.95
CA ARG A 15 -37.06 -38.95 -36.60
C ARG A 15 -35.77 -39.81 -36.60
N GLY A 16 -35.62 -40.71 -37.57
CA GLY A 16 -34.43 -41.53 -37.72
C GLY A 16 -33.23 -40.74 -38.26
N ALA A 17 -33.44 -39.81 -39.19
CA ALA A 17 -32.40 -38.86 -39.61
C ALA A 17 -31.94 -37.94 -38.47
N ALA A 18 -32.87 -37.48 -37.62
CA ALA A 18 -32.53 -36.69 -36.43
C ALA A 18 -31.75 -37.50 -35.39
N PHE A 19 -32.07 -38.78 -35.20
CA PHE A 19 -31.37 -39.67 -34.27
C PHE A 19 -29.95 -40.01 -34.75
N VAL A 20 -29.77 -40.25 -36.04
CA VAL A 20 -28.44 -40.46 -36.66
C VAL A 20 -27.62 -39.17 -36.60
N GLY A 21 -28.23 -38.01 -36.86
CA GLY A 21 -27.57 -36.71 -36.69
C GLY A 21 -27.11 -36.48 -35.24
N LEU A 22 -27.97 -36.78 -34.26
CA LEU A 22 -27.63 -36.68 -32.84
C LEU A 22 -26.49 -37.63 -32.46
N LEU A 23 -26.50 -38.88 -32.95
CA LEU A 23 -25.42 -39.84 -32.68
C LEU A 23 -24.09 -39.43 -33.31
N ILE A 24 -24.09 -38.82 -34.49
CA ILE A 24 -22.87 -38.28 -35.12
C ILE A 24 -22.35 -37.10 -34.31
N VAL A 25 -23.22 -36.21 -33.83
CA VAL A 25 -22.82 -35.10 -32.96
C VAL A 25 -22.28 -35.63 -31.63
N VAL A 26 -22.94 -36.58 -30.99
CA VAL A 26 -22.49 -37.20 -29.73
C VAL A 26 -21.18 -37.98 -29.92
N ALA A 27 -21.01 -38.70 -31.03
CA ALA A 27 -19.77 -39.41 -31.35
C ALA A 27 -18.64 -38.46 -31.74
N ALA A 28 -18.93 -37.33 -32.38
CA ALA A 28 -17.96 -36.29 -32.68
C ALA A 28 -17.52 -35.54 -31.41
N VAL A 29 -18.45 -35.21 -30.51
CA VAL A 29 -18.16 -34.61 -29.21
C VAL A 29 -17.39 -35.59 -28.32
N GLY A 30 -17.82 -36.86 -28.26
CA GLY A 30 -17.12 -37.92 -27.53
C GLY A 30 -15.75 -38.27 -28.12
N GLY A 31 -15.60 -38.19 -29.45
CA GLY A 31 -14.33 -38.37 -30.15
C GLY A 31 -13.38 -37.20 -29.91
N ALA A 32 -13.86 -35.95 -29.90
CA ALA A 32 -13.07 -34.77 -29.58
C ALA A 32 -12.57 -34.79 -28.13
N PHE A 33 -13.40 -35.27 -27.19
CA PHE A 33 -13.00 -35.51 -25.79
C PHE A 33 -11.90 -36.58 -25.68
N ALA A 34 -12.02 -37.69 -26.41
CA ALA A 34 -11.02 -38.76 -26.39
C ALA A 34 -9.69 -38.42 -27.11
N LEU A 35 -9.70 -37.44 -28.02
CA LEU A 35 -8.53 -36.98 -28.77
C LEU A 35 -7.80 -35.79 -28.11
N GLY A 36 -8.29 -35.27 -26.98
CA GLY A 36 -7.68 -34.14 -26.27
C GLY A 36 -7.88 -32.78 -26.98
N ILE A 37 -8.86 -32.67 -27.87
CA ILE A 37 -9.14 -31.44 -28.64
C ILE A 37 -9.92 -30.41 -27.80
N LEU A 38 -10.59 -30.86 -26.74
CA LEU A 38 -11.25 -29.97 -25.78
C LEU A 38 -10.23 -29.50 -24.74
N GLY A 39 -9.94 -28.20 -24.74
CA GLY A 39 -9.04 -27.56 -23.79
C GLY A 39 -9.66 -27.40 -22.40
N VAL A 40 -8.84 -27.27 -21.37
CA VAL A 40 -9.33 -26.98 -20.02
C VAL A 40 -9.56 -25.48 -19.90
N PRO A 41 -10.71 -25.03 -19.37
CA PRO A 41 -10.88 -23.62 -19.04
C PRO A 41 -9.78 -23.17 -18.06
N SER A 42 -9.24 -21.98 -18.24
CA SER A 42 -8.22 -21.39 -17.36
C SER A 42 -8.65 -20.04 -16.84
N VAL A 43 -8.05 -19.59 -15.74
CA VAL A 43 -8.16 -18.19 -15.31
C VAL A 43 -7.21 -17.36 -16.14
N ALA A 44 -7.72 -16.31 -16.78
CA ALA A 44 -6.95 -15.38 -17.61
C ALA A 44 -6.51 -14.15 -16.82
N ALA A 45 -7.38 -13.64 -15.94
CA ALA A 45 -7.11 -12.49 -15.09
C ALA A 45 -8.01 -12.53 -13.84
N VAL A 46 -7.57 -11.84 -12.79
CA VAL A 46 -8.33 -11.57 -11.58
C VAL A 46 -8.15 -10.09 -11.25
N ASP A 47 -9.25 -9.38 -11.11
CA ASP A 47 -9.26 -7.99 -10.63
C ASP A 47 -10.01 -7.94 -9.31
N ASN A 48 -9.54 -7.13 -8.37
CA ASN A 48 -10.16 -6.96 -7.06
C ASN A 48 -10.34 -5.48 -6.73
N THR A 49 -11.49 -5.16 -6.15
CA THR A 49 -11.76 -3.82 -5.63
C THR A 49 -12.48 -3.88 -4.30
N PHE A 50 -12.22 -2.93 -3.42
CA PHE A 50 -12.98 -2.74 -2.20
C PHE A 50 -14.37 -2.20 -2.52
N GLY A 51 -15.36 -2.79 -1.86
CA GLY A 51 -16.77 -2.43 -1.93
C GLY A 51 -17.22 -1.67 -0.69
N ASN A 52 -18.40 -2.01 -0.20
CA ASN A 52 -18.94 -1.44 1.03
C ASN A 52 -18.10 -1.83 2.27
N VAL A 53 -17.82 -0.87 3.14
CA VAL A 53 -17.03 -1.07 4.35
C VAL A 53 -17.90 -0.82 5.59
N THR A 54 -17.78 -1.69 6.58
CA THR A 54 -18.45 -1.61 7.89
C THR A 54 -17.44 -1.97 8.98
N ASP A 55 -17.82 -1.80 10.24
CA ASP A 55 -16.96 -2.14 11.38
C ASP A 55 -16.62 -3.65 11.39
N GLU A 56 -17.54 -4.52 11.00
CA GLU A 56 -17.33 -5.99 11.04
C GLU A 56 -16.76 -6.58 9.75
N THR A 57 -17.12 -6.05 8.59
CA THR A 57 -16.76 -6.62 7.29
C THR A 57 -16.44 -5.56 6.25
N THR A 58 -15.47 -5.87 5.39
CA THR A 58 -15.14 -5.09 4.19
C THR A 58 -15.46 -5.93 2.96
N GLU A 59 -16.36 -5.46 2.10
CA GLU A 59 -16.66 -6.14 0.84
C GLU A 59 -15.45 -6.07 -0.10
N VAL A 60 -15.12 -7.18 -0.73
CA VAL A 60 -14.16 -7.30 -1.84
C VAL A 60 -14.92 -7.83 -3.05
N LYS A 61 -14.92 -7.05 -4.12
CA LYS A 61 -15.52 -7.39 -5.42
C LYS A 61 -14.41 -7.91 -6.31
N THR A 62 -14.58 -9.14 -6.76
CA THR A 62 -13.61 -9.81 -7.61
C THR A 62 -14.21 -10.07 -8.99
N ASP A 63 -13.52 -9.64 -10.04
CA ASP A 63 -13.83 -10.00 -11.41
C ASP A 63 -12.86 -11.08 -11.89
N LEU A 64 -13.34 -12.32 -11.91
CA LEU A 64 -12.58 -13.47 -12.39
C LEU A 64 -12.82 -13.66 -13.88
N VAL A 65 -11.80 -13.46 -14.71
CA VAL A 65 -11.89 -13.71 -16.16
C VAL A 65 -11.51 -15.17 -16.44
N VAL A 66 -12.49 -15.97 -16.84
CA VAL A 66 -12.29 -17.38 -17.21
C VAL A 66 -12.24 -17.52 -18.73
N SER A 67 -11.14 -18.06 -19.25
CA SER A 67 -10.99 -18.38 -20.66
C SER A 67 -11.36 -19.83 -20.94
N ASN A 68 -12.42 -20.05 -21.73
CA ASN A 68 -12.85 -21.36 -22.18
C ASN A 68 -12.47 -21.57 -23.66
N PRO A 69 -11.44 -22.38 -23.96
CA PRO A 69 -10.99 -22.62 -25.33
C PRO A 69 -11.95 -23.52 -26.14
N ASN A 70 -13.00 -24.05 -25.52
CA ASN A 70 -13.92 -24.98 -26.17
C ASN A 70 -14.97 -24.24 -27.01
N PRO A 71 -15.37 -24.77 -28.18
CA PRO A 71 -16.39 -24.17 -29.04
C PRO A 71 -17.82 -24.31 -28.49
N ILE A 72 -17.98 -24.83 -27.27
CA ILE A 72 -19.24 -25.00 -26.56
C ILE A 72 -19.03 -24.45 -25.14
N GLY A 73 -19.94 -23.58 -24.69
CA GLY A 73 -19.95 -23.08 -23.31
C GLY A 73 -20.27 -24.18 -22.30
N VAL A 74 -19.81 -24.00 -21.06
CA VAL A 74 -20.11 -24.88 -19.93
C VAL A 74 -21.20 -24.24 -19.09
N GLY A 75 -22.34 -24.93 -18.91
CA GLY A 75 -23.50 -24.42 -18.17
C GLY A 75 -23.36 -24.51 -16.64
N LEU A 76 -24.35 -23.93 -15.95
CA LEU A 76 -24.47 -23.74 -14.49
C LEU A 76 -24.38 -25.02 -13.61
N ASP A 77 -24.31 -26.22 -14.17
CA ASP A 77 -24.35 -27.47 -13.40
C ASP A 77 -22.97 -28.13 -13.21
N GLY A 78 -21.87 -27.40 -13.45
CA GLY A 78 -20.56 -28.07 -13.40
C GLY A 78 -19.32 -27.20 -13.31
N VAL A 79 -19.40 -25.94 -12.91
CA VAL A 79 -18.21 -25.13 -12.59
C VAL A 79 -18.39 -24.48 -11.23
N SER A 80 -17.45 -24.74 -10.32
CA SER A 80 -17.32 -24.03 -9.06
C SER A 80 -16.01 -23.24 -9.05
N ALA A 81 -16.05 -22.01 -8.55
CA ALA A 81 -14.87 -21.18 -8.35
C ALA A 81 -14.74 -20.91 -6.85
N ASN A 82 -13.59 -21.20 -6.28
CA ASN A 82 -13.23 -20.80 -4.91
C ASN A 82 -12.12 -19.77 -4.98
N TYR A 83 -12.07 -18.90 -3.99
CA TYR A 83 -11.20 -17.75 -3.95
C TYR A 83 -10.76 -17.47 -2.51
N THR A 84 -9.48 -17.18 -2.30
CA THR A 84 -8.92 -16.81 -0.99
C THR A 84 -7.99 -15.61 -1.17
N VAL A 85 -8.12 -14.61 -0.30
CA VAL A 85 -7.18 -13.49 -0.17
C VAL A 85 -6.42 -13.65 1.13
N SER A 86 -5.10 -13.60 1.06
CA SER A 86 -4.23 -13.60 2.22
C SER A 86 -3.34 -12.36 2.21
N MET A 87 -3.03 -11.83 3.37
CA MET A 87 -2.07 -10.74 3.54
C MET A 87 -1.03 -11.19 4.56
N ASN A 88 0.22 -11.40 4.13
CA ASN A 88 1.28 -12.04 4.92
C ASN A 88 0.85 -13.40 5.49
N ASP A 89 0.33 -14.29 4.63
CA ASP A 89 -0.19 -15.62 4.97
C ASP A 89 -1.40 -15.63 5.92
N ILE A 90 -1.97 -14.47 6.26
CA ILE A 90 -3.17 -14.35 7.08
C ILE A 90 -4.37 -14.27 6.15
N GLU A 91 -5.25 -15.27 6.24
CA GLU A 91 -6.48 -15.31 5.44
C GLU A 91 -7.41 -14.15 5.84
N MET A 92 -7.57 -13.22 4.90
CA MET A 92 -8.39 -12.03 5.06
C MET A 92 -9.80 -12.27 4.53
N ALA A 93 -9.92 -12.94 3.39
CA ALA A 93 -11.20 -13.25 2.78
C ALA A 93 -11.18 -14.65 2.18
N ARG A 94 -12.33 -15.34 2.23
CA ARG A 94 -12.55 -16.57 1.48
C ARG A 94 -13.97 -16.55 0.92
N GLY A 95 -14.08 -16.83 -0.38
CA GLY A 95 -15.37 -16.95 -1.06
C GLY A 95 -15.40 -18.09 -2.04
N GLY A 96 -16.59 -18.32 -2.58
CA GLY A 96 -16.77 -19.26 -3.68
C GLY A 96 -18.15 -19.19 -4.26
N ARG A 97 -18.27 -19.61 -5.52
CA ARG A 97 -19.53 -19.63 -6.26
C ARG A 97 -19.65 -20.94 -7.01
N ASP A 98 -20.76 -21.62 -6.77
CA ASP A 98 -21.19 -22.76 -7.56
C ASP A 98 -22.07 -22.32 -8.74
N GLY A 99 -21.98 -23.08 -9.81
CA GLY A 99 -22.84 -22.95 -10.96
C GLY A 99 -22.59 -21.70 -11.78
N VAL A 100 -21.32 -21.47 -12.10
CA VAL A 100 -20.89 -20.40 -12.99
C VAL A 100 -21.07 -20.85 -14.45
N SER A 101 -21.78 -20.05 -15.25
CA SER A 101 -21.85 -20.27 -16.70
C SER A 101 -20.66 -19.62 -17.37
N VAL A 102 -19.84 -20.41 -18.05
CA VAL A 102 -18.70 -19.92 -18.82
C VAL A 102 -19.02 -20.08 -20.29
N GLY A 103 -19.03 -18.97 -21.02
CA GLY A 103 -19.24 -18.95 -22.47
C GLY A 103 -18.08 -19.60 -23.23
N THR A 104 -18.03 -19.41 -24.54
CA THR A 104 -16.83 -19.70 -25.33
C THR A 104 -15.90 -18.49 -25.30
N GLY A 105 -14.58 -18.68 -25.18
CA GLY A 105 -13.63 -17.58 -25.01
C GLY A 105 -13.62 -17.04 -23.59
N ASN A 106 -13.35 -15.74 -23.42
CA ASN A 106 -13.30 -15.10 -22.10
C ASN A 106 -14.70 -14.85 -21.55
N SER A 107 -14.89 -15.08 -20.25
CA SER A 107 -16.12 -14.78 -19.52
C SER A 107 -15.77 -14.25 -18.15
N THR A 108 -16.29 -13.07 -17.80
CA THR A 108 -16.11 -12.47 -16.48
C THR A 108 -17.13 -13.03 -15.49
N VAL A 109 -16.64 -13.44 -14.34
CA VAL A 109 -17.43 -14.03 -13.25
C VAL A 109 -17.32 -13.10 -12.05
N PRO A 110 -18.34 -12.28 -11.77
CA PRO A 110 -18.33 -11.41 -10.60
C PRO A 110 -18.55 -12.25 -9.34
N LEU A 111 -17.67 -12.04 -8.36
CA LEU A 111 -17.72 -12.61 -7.03
C LEU A 111 -17.74 -11.45 -6.02
N GLU A 112 -18.56 -11.60 -4.99
CA GLU A 112 -18.61 -10.69 -3.84
C GLU A 112 -18.22 -11.52 -2.63
N THR A 113 -17.23 -11.04 -1.89
CA THR A 113 -16.71 -11.72 -0.70
C THR A 113 -16.50 -10.72 0.42
N ASP A 114 -16.65 -11.15 1.65
CA ASP A 114 -16.41 -10.30 2.81
C ASP A 114 -15.01 -10.59 3.37
N LEU A 115 -14.17 -9.57 3.40
CA LEU A 115 -12.95 -9.53 4.19
C LEU A 115 -13.34 -9.42 5.67
N ARG A 116 -12.60 -10.18 6.47
CA ARG A 116 -12.75 -10.33 7.91
C ARG A 116 -11.98 -9.23 8.65
N ASN A 117 -12.67 -8.21 9.14
CA ASN A 117 -12.02 -7.12 9.87
C ASN A 117 -11.37 -7.60 11.17
N ASP A 118 -11.84 -8.71 11.75
CA ASP A 118 -11.22 -9.33 12.93
C ASP A 118 -9.80 -9.89 12.67
N ALA A 119 -9.41 -10.06 11.41
CA ALA A 119 -8.05 -10.45 11.01
C ALA A 119 -7.10 -9.24 10.86
N ILE A 120 -7.62 -8.01 10.81
CA ILE A 120 -6.82 -6.79 10.61
C ILE A 120 -5.75 -6.61 11.69
N PRO A 121 -6.03 -6.79 13.00
CA PRO A 121 -4.98 -6.68 14.01
C PRO A 121 -3.84 -7.70 13.80
N SER A 122 -4.16 -8.94 13.44
CA SER A 122 -3.14 -9.96 13.16
C SER A 122 -2.33 -9.61 11.92
N TRP A 123 -2.98 -9.15 10.86
CA TRP A 123 -2.31 -8.69 9.64
C TRP A 123 -1.39 -7.51 9.93
N TRP A 124 -1.87 -6.48 10.62
CA TRP A 124 -1.09 -5.31 11.01
C TRP A 124 0.19 -5.69 11.75
N VAL A 125 0.08 -6.60 12.73
CA VAL A 125 1.24 -7.10 13.48
C VAL A 125 2.25 -7.78 12.57
N SER A 126 1.78 -8.57 11.59
CA SER A 126 2.66 -9.20 10.61
C SER A 126 3.34 -8.17 9.70
N HIS A 127 2.60 -7.14 9.28
CA HIS A 127 3.07 -6.07 8.41
C HIS A 127 4.21 -5.29 9.08
N VAL A 128 4.01 -4.82 10.31
CA VAL A 128 5.03 -4.09 11.06
C VAL A 128 6.25 -4.97 11.35
N ARG A 129 6.05 -6.26 11.67
CA ARG A 129 7.17 -7.21 11.89
C ARG A 129 7.99 -7.50 10.63
N ASN A 130 7.39 -7.34 9.45
CA ASN A 130 8.03 -7.53 8.17
C ASN A 130 8.57 -6.20 7.61
N ASP A 131 8.99 -5.28 8.49
CA ASP A 131 9.50 -3.95 8.12
C ASP A 131 8.50 -3.15 7.28
N GLU A 132 7.23 -3.14 7.70
CA GLU A 132 6.13 -2.46 7.01
C GLU A 132 5.87 -2.98 5.58
N ARG A 133 5.98 -4.30 5.42
CA ARG A 133 5.74 -4.98 4.15
C ARG A 133 4.61 -5.98 4.27
N THR A 134 3.75 -5.98 3.26
CA THR A 134 2.69 -6.96 3.10
C THR A 134 2.77 -7.61 1.74
N THR A 135 2.87 -8.93 1.71
CA THR A 135 2.56 -9.71 0.52
C THR A 135 1.05 -10.00 0.51
N VAL A 136 0.36 -9.49 -0.51
CA VAL A 136 -1.05 -9.78 -0.78
C VAL A 136 -1.09 -10.93 -1.77
N ASP A 137 -1.60 -12.08 -1.35
CA ASP A 137 -1.72 -13.28 -2.16
C ASP A 137 -3.20 -13.58 -2.45
N ILE A 138 -3.46 -13.86 -3.72
CA ILE A 138 -4.78 -14.10 -4.26
C ILE A 138 -4.77 -15.48 -4.92
N ASP A 139 -5.46 -16.43 -4.30
CA ASP A 139 -5.56 -17.80 -4.78
C ASP A 139 -6.98 -18.12 -5.25
N ALA A 140 -7.12 -18.44 -6.54
CA ALA A 140 -8.36 -18.87 -7.15
C ALA A 140 -8.25 -20.33 -7.63
N ASN A 141 -9.28 -21.13 -7.36
CA ASN A 141 -9.39 -22.50 -7.86
C ASN A 141 -10.72 -22.71 -8.56
N VAL A 142 -10.67 -22.97 -9.87
CA VAL A 142 -11.84 -23.25 -10.71
C VAL A 142 -11.93 -24.74 -11.00
N THR A 143 -12.99 -25.38 -10.54
CA THR A 143 -13.23 -26.81 -10.71
C THR A 143 -14.38 -27.06 -11.68
N SER A 144 -14.13 -27.86 -12.72
CA SER A 144 -15.16 -28.37 -13.63
C SER A 144 -15.63 -29.76 -13.20
N GLY A 145 -16.85 -29.86 -12.68
CA GLY A 145 -17.50 -31.13 -12.34
C GLY A 145 -17.76 -32.03 -13.56
N LEU A 146 -18.00 -31.45 -14.75
CA LEU A 146 -18.20 -32.22 -15.99
C LEU A 146 -16.91 -32.91 -16.45
N LEU A 147 -15.77 -32.22 -16.32
CA LEU A 147 -14.46 -32.71 -16.76
C LEU A 147 -13.69 -33.44 -15.66
N GLY A 148 -14.09 -33.26 -14.39
CA GLY A 148 -13.35 -33.72 -13.22
C GLY A 148 -11.95 -33.09 -13.11
N ARG A 149 -11.82 -31.83 -13.53
CA ARG A 149 -10.53 -31.09 -13.58
C ARG A 149 -10.63 -29.80 -12.79
N SER A 150 -9.54 -29.41 -12.15
CA SER A 150 -9.36 -28.12 -11.49
C SER A 150 -8.23 -27.33 -12.15
N VAL A 151 -8.33 -26.01 -12.11
CA VAL A 151 -7.26 -25.08 -12.48
C VAL A 151 -7.09 -24.10 -11.34
N GLU A 152 -5.84 -24.00 -10.90
CA GLU A 152 -5.41 -23.07 -9.86
C GLU A 152 -4.78 -21.85 -10.52
N PHE A 153 -5.03 -20.69 -9.92
CA PHE A 153 -4.44 -19.42 -10.27
C PHE A 153 -4.00 -18.74 -8.98
N SER A 154 -2.80 -18.21 -8.98
CA SER A 154 -2.23 -17.50 -7.83
C SER A 154 -1.59 -16.21 -8.35
N GLN A 155 -1.90 -15.08 -7.71
CA GLN A 155 -1.26 -13.79 -7.95
C GLN A 155 -0.82 -13.21 -6.62
N GLY A 156 0.43 -12.77 -6.55
CA GLY A 156 0.99 -12.13 -5.38
C GLY A 156 1.48 -10.73 -5.73
N ARG A 157 1.27 -9.76 -4.83
CA ARG A 157 1.90 -8.44 -4.92
C ARG A 157 2.42 -7.99 -3.57
N GLU A 158 3.36 -7.05 -3.60
CA GLU A 158 3.90 -6.46 -2.39
C GLU A 158 3.39 -5.03 -2.22
N VAL A 159 2.97 -4.70 -1.00
CA VAL A 159 2.63 -3.36 -0.54
C VAL A 159 3.61 -3.00 0.57
N THR A 160 4.21 -1.82 0.48
CA THR A 160 5.17 -1.32 1.47
C THR A 160 4.74 0.04 1.97
N THR A 161 4.91 0.32 3.26
CA THR A 161 4.71 1.65 3.84
C THR A 161 5.96 2.12 4.57
N ASP A 162 5.95 3.39 4.96
CA ASP A 162 6.97 3.96 5.84
C ASP A 162 6.30 4.96 6.80
N LEU A 163 5.71 4.44 7.87
CA LEU A 163 4.91 5.22 8.83
C LEU A 163 5.76 6.05 9.79
N LEU A 164 7.02 5.69 10.00
CA LEU A 164 7.89 6.34 11.00
C LEU A 164 9.17 6.93 10.39
N GLY A 165 9.46 6.71 9.11
CA GLY A 165 10.72 7.14 8.50
C GLY A 165 10.95 8.64 8.62
N ALA A 166 9.93 9.45 8.34
CA ALA A 166 10.00 10.91 8.43
C ALA A 166 10.03 11.44 9.87
N PHE A 167 9.77 10.61 10.88
CA PHE A 167 9.90 11.00 12.29
C PHE A 167 11.36 11.24 12.70
N ASN A 168 12.30 10.56 12.04
CA ASN A 168 13.72 10.72 12.28
C ASN A 168 14.21 12.05 11.70
N SER A 169 14.64 12.97 12.57
CA SER A 169 15.08 14.31 12.16
C SER A 169 16.22 14.82 13.03
N GLU A 170 17.19 15.47 12.41
CA GLU A 170 18.28 16.21 13.08
C GLU A 170 18.03 17.74 13.06
N GLU A 171 16.82 18.16 12.69
CA GLU A 171 16.46 19.58 12.66
C GLU A 171 16.22 20.11 14.07
N THR A 172 16.96 21.18 14.41
CA THR A 172 16.81 21.89 15.69
C THR A 172 15.56 22.73 15.70
N ARG A 173 14.62 22.37 16.59
CA ARG A 173 13.32 23.02 16.73
C ARG A 173 13.17 23.65 18.12
N PRO A 174 12.68 24.89 18.23
CA PRO A 174 12.45 25.54 19.52
C PRO A 174 11.20 24.97 20.21
N ALA A 175 11.24 24.83 21.53
CA ALA A 175 10.07 24.62 22.36
C ALA A 175 9.73 25.93 23.07
N ASN A 176 8.55 26.48 22.79
CA ASN A 176 8.09 27.75 23.34
C ASN A 176 6.99 27.49 24.38
N ALA A 177 7.18 28.00 25.59
CA ALA A 177 6.24 27.86 26.68
C ALA A 177 5.11 28.88 26.62
N ASP A 178 5.25 29.97 25.86
CA ASP A 178 4.29 31.07 25.73
C ASP A 178 3.79 31.58 27.10
N SER A 179 4.70 31.58 28.09
CA SER A 179 4.38 31.81 29.50
C SER A 179 5.10 33.05 30.01
N ALA A 180 4.41 33.90 30.76
CA ALA A 180 5.01 35.08 31.39
C ALA A 180 6.03 34.74 32.51
N LEU A 181 6.23 33.46 32.82
CA LEU A 181 7.12 32.97 33.87
C LEU A 181 8.54 32.67 33.37
N THR A 182 8.76 32.57 32.05
CA THR A 182 10.04 32.22 31.43
C THR A 182 10.19 32.92 30.08
N ASP A 183 11.42 33.11 29.62
CA ASP A 183 11.69 33.54 28.24
C ASP A 183 11.68 32.33 27.31
N ASP A 184 11.21 32.53 26.08
CA ASP A 184 11.21 31.54 25.01
C ASP A 184 12.43 31.69 24.09
N PRO A 185 12.95 30.58 23.50
CA PRO A 185 12.53 29.20 23.76
C PRO A 185 13.09 28.66 25.09
N ILE A 186 12.27 27.87 25.79
CA ILE A 186 12.69 27.25 27.06
C ILE A 186 13.66 26.09 26.82
N LEU A 187 13.48 25.33 25.74
CA LEU A 187 14.32 24.22 25.31
C LEU A 187 14.44 24.21 23.79
N TYR A 188 15.47 23.53 23.28
CA TYR A 188 15.54 23.14 21.88
C TYR A 188 15.46 21.62 21.78
N VAL A 189 14.76 21.10 20.80
CA VAL A 189 14.80 19.68 20.43
C VAL A 189 15.68 19.59 19.20
N ASN A 190 16.88 19.05 19.38
CA ASN A 190 17.89 18.99 18.31
C ASN A 190 17.69 17.76 17.42
N GLU A 191 17.07 16.71 17.96
CA GLU A 191 16.93 15.45 17.24
C GLU A 191 15.71 14.68 17.74
N THR A 192 15.01 14.02 16.81
CA THR A 192 13.95 13.05 17.09
C THR A 192 14.30 11.73 16.43
N ARG A 193 14.10 10.63 17.15
CA ARG A 193 14.24 9.26 16.62
C ARG A 193 13.03 8.43 16.97
N GLY A 194 12.60 7.58 16.04
CA GLY A 194 11.45 6.70 16.19
C GLY A 194 11.69 5.36 15.49
N ALA A 195 11.32 4.27 16.15
CA ALA A 195 11.34 2.94 15.58
C ALA A 195 10.23 2.07 16.17
N TRP A 196 9.81 1.04 15.43
CA TRP A 196 8.90 0.04 15.97
C TRP A 196 9.58 -0.77 17.08
N GLY A 197 8.87 -0.96 18.18
CA GLY A 197 9.27 -1.83 19.27
C GLY A 197 8.81 -3.27 19.08
N SER A 198 8.74 -4.04 20.18
CA SER A 198 8.30 -5.45 20.12
C SER A 198 6.78 -5.55 19.97
N VAL A 199 6.32 -5.73 18.74
CA VAL A 199 4.89 -5.81 18.41
C VAL A 199 4.22 -7.07 18.95
N SER A 200 3.00 -6.93 19.48
CA SER A 200 2.14 -8.00 19.99
C SER A 200 0.74 -7.94 19.38
N GLU A 201 -0.13 -8.92 19.68
CA GLU A 201 -1.53 -8.86 19.22
C GLU A 201 -2.31 -7.68 19.82
N ALA A 202 -1.97 -7.27 21.05
CA ALA A 202 -2.71 -6.22 21.76
C ALA A 202 -2.21 -4.81 21.44
N GLU A 203 -0.90 -4.67 21.24
CA GLU A 203 -0.23 -3.38 21.15
C GLU A 203 0.90 -3.41 20.12
N THR A 204 1.06 -2.28 19.42
CA THR A 204 2.20 -1.99 18.55
C THR A 204 3.02 -0.84 19.16
N PRO A 205 4.11 -1.15 19.89
CA PRO A 205 4.95 -0.13 20.51
C PRO A 205 5.76 0.66 19.49
N ILE A 206 5.94 1.96 19.76
CA ILE A 206 6.87 2.86 19.06
C ILE A 206 7.86 3.38 20.09
N ASP A 207 9.11 3.01 19.93
CA ASP A 207 10.22 3.48 20.74
C ASP A 207 10.72 4.81 20.18
N MET A 208 10.63 5.86 21.00
CA MET A 208 10.95 7.23 20.63
C MET A 208 12.08 7.78 21.50
N ALA A 209 12.89 8.67 20.93
CA ALA A 209 13.92 9.39 21.67
C ALA A 209 14.05 10.83 21.18
N PHE A 210 14.05 11.79 22.10
CA PHE A 210 14.23 13.21 21.85
C PHE A 210 15.53 13.70 22.46
N THR A 211 16.41 14.28 21.65
CA THR A 211 17.63 14.94 22.13
C THR A 211 17.31 16.41 22.37
N VAL A 212 17.22 16.81 23.63
CA VAL A 212 16.86 18.18 24.06
C VAL A 212 18.07 18.94 24.59
N TYR A 213 18.15 20.23 24.28
CA TYR A 213 19.19 21.15 24.70
C TYR A 213 18.60 22.30 25.53
N ASN A 214 19.24 22.59 26.67
CA ASN A 214 18.89 23.71 27.52
C ASN A 214 19.78 24.94 27.20
N PRO A 215 19.24 26.01 26.58
CA PRO A 215 20.01 27.22 26.27
C PRO A 215 20.29 28.10 27.51
N ASN A 216 19.63 27.82 28.64
CA ASN A 216 19.67 28.65 29.84
C ASN A 216 20.85 28.30 30.76
N LEU A 217 21.10 29.20 31.72
CA LEU A 217 22.18 29.06 32.71
C LEU A 217 21.75 28.30 33.98
N GLU A 218 20.47 27.93 34.07
CA GLU A 218 19.88 27.19 35.18
C GLU A 218 19.33 25.86 34.65
N PRO A 219 19.36 24.79 35.46
CA PRO A 219 18.83 23.50 35.04
C PRO A 219 17.30 23.54 34.97
N TYR A 220 16.73 22.79 34.03
CA TYR A 220 15.30 22.54 33.95
C TYR A 220 15.00 21.08 34.19
N VAL A 221 13.82 20.79 34.75
CA VAL A 221 13.35 19.42 34.91
C VAL A 221 12.16 19.20 34.01
N VAL A 222 12.32 18.34 33.01
CA VAL A 222 11.19 17.83 32.22
C VAL A 222 10.56 16.72 33.05
N THR A 223 9.43 17.01 33.69
CA THR A 223 8.76 16.08 34.62
C THR A 223 7.87 15.06 33.91
N GLU A 224 7.38 15.41 32.73
CA GLU A 224 6.44 14.61 31.94
C GLU A 224 6.58 14.99 30.47
N ILE A 225 6.55 14.00 29.58
CA ILE A 225 6.25 14.18 28.16
C ILE A 225 4.95 13.43 27.90
N GLY A 226 3.91 14.15 27.51
CA GLY A 226 2.65 13.57 27.07
C GLY A 226 2.57 13.46 25.56
N TYR A 227 1.76 12.51 25.10
CA TYR A 227 1.55 12.25 23.67
C TYR A 227 0.11 11.81 23.40
N ASP A 228 -0.35 12.14 22.19
CA ASP A 228 -1.59 11.64 21.61
C ASP A 228 -1.33 11.22 20.16
N VAL A 229 -1.72 9.99 19.81
CA VAL A 229 -1.54 9.41 18.47
C VAL A 229 -2.91 9.17 17.86
N THR A 230 -3.13 9.70 16.67
CA THR A 230 -4.34 9.45 15.89
C THR A 230 -4.01 8.97 14.49
N MET A 231 -4.87 8.11 13.95
CA MET A 231 -4.84 7.71 12.54
C MET A 231 -6.22 8.00 11.95
N ASN A 232 -6.30 8.94 11.00
CA ASN A 232 -7.58 9.43 10.46
C ASN A 232 -8.57 9.94 11.52
N GLY A 233 -8.05 10.46 12.65
CA GLY A 233 -8.86 10.94 13.78
C GLY A 233 -9.30 9.84 14.76
N VAL A 234 -9.00 8.56 14.51
CA VAL A 234 -9.16 7.48 15.49
C VAL A 234 -8.02 7.54 16.49
N GLU A 235 -8.33 7.67 17.79
CA GLU A 235 -7.32 7.66 18.86
C GLU A 235 -6.69 6.26 19.00
N MET A 236 -5.45 6.14 18.55
CA MET A 236 -4.69 4.89 18.60
C MET A 236 -3.91 4.76 19.92
N ALA A 237 -3.39 5.87 20.43
CA ALA A 237 -2.65 5.92 21.69
C ALA A 237 -2.78 7.28 22.35
N SER A 238 -2.69 7.30 23.67
CA SER A 238 -2.61 8.51 24.49
C SER A 238 -1.88 8.14 25.77
N GLY A 239 -0.98 8.99 26.24
CA GLY A 239 -0.16 8.65 27.40
C GLY A 239 0.86 9.70 27.76
N ARG A 240 1.73 9.32 28.70
CA ARG A 240 2.80 10.20 29.21
C ARG A 240 3.94 9.41 29.83
N THR A 241 5.12 10.01 29.89
CA THR A 241 6.26 9.47 30.63
C THR A 241 6.03 9.57 32.14
N GLU A 242 6.51 8.57 32.88
CA GLU A 242 6.45 8.56 34.35
C GLU A 242 7.74 9.11 34.98
N GLU A 243 8.83 9.13 34.21
CA GLU A 243 10.15 9.57 34.65
C GLU A 243 10.41 11.02 34.25
N GLY A 244 11.04 11.75 35.17
CA GLY A 244 11.49 13.12 34.93
C GLY A 244 12.99 13.17 34.64
N TYR A 245 13.39 14.12 33.81
CA TYR A 245 14.76 14.30 33.32
C TYR A 245 15.26 15.68 33.69
N VAL A 246 16.49 15.76 34.22
CA VAL A 246 17.15 17.03 34.51
C VAL A 246 18.02 17.41 33.32
N ILE A 247 17.75 18.57 32.73
CA ILE A 247 18.51 19.12 31.61
C ILE A 247 19.46 20.19 32.16
N GLU A 248 20.73 19.83 32.28
CA GLU A 248 21.77 20.70 32.84
C GLU A 248 21.94 22.01 32.04
N PRO A 249 22.44 23.10 32.67
CA PRO A 249 22.70 24.36 31.99
C PRO A 249 23.63 24.20 30.79
N ARG A 250 23.23 24.72 29.62
CA ARG A 250 24.00 24.56 28.37
C ARG A 250 24.31 23.10 28.04
N GLY A 251 23.54 22.17 28.57
CA GLY A 251 23.65 20.73 28.40
C GLY A 251 22.61 20.19 27.44
N THR A 252 22.90 18.99 26.95
CA THR A 252 22.00 18.19 26.12
C THR A 252 21.68 16.91 26.87
N GLU A 253 20.42 16.47 26.82
CA GLU A 253 19.95 15.22 27.40
C GLU A 253 19.10 14.48 26.37
N THR A 254 19.12 13.15 26.40
CA THR A 254 18.28 12.31 25.54
C THR A 254 17.17 11.68 26.36
N ILE A 255 15.94 12.04 26.05
CA ILE A 255 14.74 11.51 26.70
C ILE A 255 14.18 10.40 25.83
N ALA A 256 14.23 9.16 26.32
CA ALA A 256 13.71 7.99 25.62
C ALA A 256 12.40 7.53 26.28
N PHE A 257 11.40 7.21 25.47
CA PHE A 257 10.10 6.72 25.92
C PHE A 257 9.43 5.85 24.87
N THR A 258 8.54 4.97 25.30
CA THR A 258 7.78 4.08 24.43
C THR A 258 6.32 4.49 24.45
N THR A 259 5.75 4.70 23.27
CA THR A 259 4.31 4.83 23.07
C THR A 259 3.76 3.51 22.53
N ALA A 260 2.46 3.24 22.63
CA ALA A 260 1.90 1.99 22.14
C ALA A 260 0.52 2.20 21.49
N LEU A 261 0.42 1.86 20.20
CA LEU A 261 -0.86 1.84 19.50
C LEU A 261 -1.69 0.69 20.02
N ARG A 262 -2.97 0.93 20.30
CA ARG A 262 -3.92 -0.09 20.76
C ARG A 262 -4.50 -0.82 19.55
N ASN A 263 -4.11 -2.08 19.34
CA ASN A 263 -4.50 -2.83 18.15
C ASN A 263 -6.00 -3.13 18.06
N ALA A 264 -6.70 -3.09 19.20
CA ALA A 264 -8.16 -3.19 19.26
C ALA A 264 -8.92 -1.99 18.66
N ARG A 265 -8.20 -0.99 18.12
CA ARG A 265 -8.76 0.17 17.39
C ARG A 265 -8.44 0.12 15.89
N LEU A 266 -7.71 -0.89 15.43
CA LEU A 266 -7.29 -1.01 14.03
C LEU A 266 -8.46 -1.34 13.09
N ASP A 267 -9.50 -2.00 13.59
CA ASP A 267 -10.74 -2.23 12.85
C ASP A 267 -11.49 -0.91 12.59
N GLU A 268 -11.61 -0.05 13.60
CA GLU A 268 -12.17 1.31 13.45
C GLU A 268 -11.33 2.16 12.49
N TRP A 269 -10.00 2.13 12.64
CA TRP A 269 -9.09 2.80 11.70
C TRP A 269 -9.24 2.28 10.27
N TRP A 270 -9.34 0.96 10.08
CA TRP A 270 -9.45 0.34 8.76
C TRP A 270 -10.65 0.85 7.97
N VAL A 271 -11.79 1.03 8.63
CA VAL A 271 -12.98 1.65 8.03
C VAL A 271 -12.63 3.04 7.50
N THR A 272 -12.01 3.88 8.34
CA THR A 272 -11.64 5.25 7.94
C THR A 272 -10.56 5.33 6.87
N HIS A 273 -9.71 4.30 6.75
CA HIS A 273 -8.67 4.20 5.72
C HIS A 273 -9.27 3.95 4.33
N LEU A 274 -10.32 3.13 4.25
CA LEU A 274 -10.99 2.81 3.00
C LEU A 274 -12.08 3.82 2.61
N ASP A 275 -12.61 4.58 3.59
CA ASP A 275 -13.68 5.55 3.38
C ASP A 275 -13.22 6.78 2.59
N LYS A 276 -13.73 6.87 1.35
CA LYS A 276 -13.49 7.97 0.40
C LYS A 276 -13.87 9.34 0.95
N ASP A 277 -14.82 9.42 1.87
CA ASP A 277 -15.30 10.69 2.44
C ASP A 277 -14.43 11.18 3.60
N VAL A 278 -13.57 10.33 4.20
CA VAL A 278 -12.72 10.71 5.33
C VAL A 278 -11.43 11.39 4.86
N ARG A 279 -10.59 10.68 4.10
CA ARG A 279 -9.32 11.21 3.54
C ARG A 279 -9.02 10.78 2.12
N GLY A 280 -9.89 10.01 1.48
CA GLY A 280 -9.66 9.38 0.18
C GLY A 280 -9.71 7.86 0.30
N HIS A 281 -9.67 7.17 -0.84
CA HIS A 281 -9.69 5.71 -0.82
C HIS A 281 -8.30 5.15 -0.51
N GLN A 282 -8.18 4.29 0.49
CA GLN A 282 -6.91 3.70 0.92
C GLN A 282 -5.89 4.78 1.34
N VAL A 283 -6.38 5.84 2.01
CA VAL A 283 -5.55 6.94 2.51
C VAL A 283 -5.66 7.03 4.03
N SER A 284 -4.52 6.98 4.69
CA SER A 284 -4.39 7.22 6.12
C SER A 284 -3.51 8.43 6.36
N GLY A 285 -3.83 9.21 7.38
CA GLY A 285 -2.88 10.17 7.94
C GLY A 285 -2.66 9.90 9.41
N LEU A 286 -1.41 9.59 9.74
CA LEU A 286 -0.90 9.42 11.08
C LEU A 286 -0.56 10.80 11.62
N ARG A 287 -1.03 11.12 12.82
CA ARG A 287 -0.69 12.34 13.55
C ARG A 287 -0.26 12.00 14.96
N ILE A 288 0.88 12.54 15.40
CA ILE A 288 1.38 12.41 16.77
C ILE A 288 1.63 13.81 17.32
N ASP A 289 0.87 14.17 18.35
CA ASP A 289 1.01 15.43 19.08
C ASP A 289 1.76 15.19 20.38
N PHE A 290 2.63 16.13 20.78
CA PHE A 290 3.41 16.05 22.02
C PHE A 290 3.27 17.32 22.87
N TYR A 291 3.37 17.15 24.18
CA TYR A 291 3.57 18.25 25.12
C TYR A 291 4.59 17.85 26.19
N ALA A 292 5.26 18.82 26.79
CA ALA A 292 6.14 18.61 27.93
C ALA A 292 5.67 19.40 29.16
N VAL A 293 5.84 18.87 30.35
CA VAL A 293 5.67 19.62 31.61
C VAL A 293 7.05 19.91 32.19
N VAL A 294 7.44 21.17 32.15
CA VAL A 294 8.76 21.64 32.60
C VAL A 294 8.63 22.34 33.95
N GLU A 295 9.36 21.85 34.95
CA GLU A 295 9.54 22.53 36.22
C GLU A 295 10.67 23.57 36.10
N LEU A 296 10.31 24.83 36.31
CA LEU A 296 11.22 25.96 36.32
C LEU A 296 12.05 26.00 37.62
N PRO A 297 13.19 26.73 37.65
CA PRO A 297 14.01 26.90 38.86
C PRO A 297 13.26 27.53 40.05
N THR A 298 12.12 28.17 39.78
CA THR A 298 11.21 28.73 40.78
C THR A 298 10.27 27.70 41.41
N SER A 299 10.41 26.41 41.08
CA SER A 299 9.51 25.30 41.47
C SER A 299 8.07 25.46 40.95
N GLN A 300 7.87 26.25 39.90
CA GLN A 300 6.62 26.35 39.17
C GLN A 300 6.70 25.45 37.93
N ALA A 301 5.62 24.74 37.62
CA ALA A 301 5.53 23.93 36.41
C ALA A 301 4.80 24.69 35.29
N VAL A 302 5.29 24.53 34.07
CA VAL A 302 4.67 25.06 32.85
C VAL A 302 4.49 23.93 31.86
N THR A 303 3.30 23.84 31.24
CA THR A 303 3.04 22.94 30.13
C THR A 303 3.45 23.62 28.84
N VAL A 304 4.36 23.00 28.11
CA VAL A 304 4.96 23.49 26.88
C VAL A 304 4.40 22.64 25.74
N PRO A 305 3.57 23.20 24.84
CA PRO A 305 3.19 22.50 23.63
C PRO A 305 4.45 22.29 22.77
N LEU A 306 4.59 21.10 22.21
CA LEU A 306 5.70 20.78 21.32
C LEU A 306 5.18 20.78 19.87
N ASP A 307 4.51 21.86 19.47
CA ASP A 307 3.82 21.95 18.18
C ASP A 307 4.77 21.75 16.99
N GLU A 308 6.00 22.25 17.09
CA GLU A 308 7.08 22.05 16.10
C GLU A 308 7.51 20.57 15.98
N LEU A 309 7.16 19.74 16.96
CA LEU A 309 7.40 18.29 16.95
C LEU A 309 6.17 17.48 16.51
N THR A 310 5.05 18.15 16.19
CA THR A 310 3.88 17.45 15.67
C THR A 310 4.28 16.67 14.43
N TYR A 311 4.13 15.35 14.51
CA TYR A 311 4.41 14.48 13.37
C TYR A 311 3.12 14.27 12.59
N GLU A 312 3.15 14.52 11.30
CA GLU A 312 2.05 14.24 10.38
C GLU A 312 2.59 13.52 9.15
N GLU A 313 2.05 12.34 8.87
CA GLU A 313 2.42 11.52 7.72
C GLU A 313 1.16 11.11 6.97
N THR A 314 1.19 11.15 5.63
CA THR A 314 0.09 10.66 4.79
C THR A 314 0.55 9.39 4.09
N ILE A 315 -0.11 8.29 4.41
CA ILE A 315 0.14 6.96 3.86
C ILE A 315 -0.97 6.63 2.88
N GLU A 316 -0.59 6.44 1.63
CA GLU A 316 -1.46 5.93 0.58
C GLU A 316 -1.10 4.48 0.29
N THR A 317 -2.10 3.62 0.17
CA THR A 317 -1.89 2.23 -0.24
C THR A 317 -2.71 1.89 -1.46
N ASP A 318 -2.30 0.85 -2.15
CA ASP A 318 -3.07 0.25 -3.23
C ASP A 318 -2.96 -1.28 -3.13
N ILE A 319 -3.80 -1.84 -2.26
CA ILE A 319 -3.75 -3.24 -1.87
C ILE A 319 -4.09 -4.17 -3.04
N PHE A 320 -4.97 -3.73 -3.95
CA PHE A 320 -5.47 -4.56 -5.04
C PHE A 320 -5.11 -4.10 -6.45
N ASP A 321 -4.38 -2.99 -6.61
CA ASP A 321 -4.09 -2.39 -7.94
C ASP A 321 -5.35 -1.84 -8.60
N GLU A 322 -6.17 -1.16 -7.81
CA GLU A 322 -7.49 -0.74 -8.27
C GLU A 322 -7.38 0.29 -9.39
N GLY A 323 -7.82 -0.05 -10.59
CA GLY A 323 -7.87 0.89 -11.72
C GLY A 323 -7.59 0.27 -13.09
N ASP A 324 -6.93 -0.88 -13.13
CA ASP A 324 -6.65 -1.62 -14.36
C ASP A 324 -7.78 -2.60 -14.69
N ASP A 325 -8.80 -2.13 -15.44
CA ASP A 325 -9.95 -2.98 -15.77
C ASP A 325 -9.55 -4.16 -16.69
N VAL A 326 -9.47 -5.35 -16.10
CA VAL A 326 -9.18 -6.60 -16.84
C VAL A 326 -10.29 -6.99 -17.81
N ARG A 327 -11.47 -6.37 -17.75
CA ARG A 327 -12.61 -6.68 -18.63
C ARG A 327 -12.39 -6.26 -20.09
N ASP A 328 -11.45 -5.35 -20.36
CA ASP A 328 -11.11 -4.89 -21.71
C ASP A 328 -9.95 -5.67 -22.37
N SER A 329 -9.39 -6.68 -21.68
CA SER A 329 -8.31 -7.52 -22.21
C SER A 329 -8.79 -8.55 -23.25
N ASP A 330 -9.27 -8.05 -24.39
CA ASP A 330 -9.54 -8.87 -25.58
C ASP A 330 -8.23 -9.11 -26.34
N GLY A 331 -7.46 -10.10 -25.88
CA GLY A 331 -6.48 -10.82 -26.68
C GLY A 331 -5.28 -10.04 -27.22
N SER A 332 -4.33 -9.71 -26.36
CA SER A 332 -2.92 -9.64 -26.75
C SER A 332 -2.05 -10.12 -25.59
N ALA A 333 -1.69 -11.41 -25.63
CA ALA A 333 -0.58 -11.92 -24.83
C ALA A 333 0.71 -11.50 -25.54
N ASP A 334 1.19 -10.30 -25.24
CA ASP A 334 2.57 -9.91 -25.51
C ASP A 334 3.24 -9.69 -24.16
N GLY A 335 4.13 -10.63 -23.79
CA GLY A 335 4.97 -10.49 -22.63
C GLY A 335 5.97 -9.37 -22.87
N GLU A 336 5.82 -8.25 -22.18
CA GLU A 336 6.78 -7.16 -22.22
C GLU A 336 7.52 -7.07 -20.90
N ASN A 337 8.79 -7.48 -21.00
CA ASN A 337 9.89 -7.17 -20.12
C ASN A 337 10.03 -5.64 -20.02
N SER A 338 9.62 -5.05 -18.89
CA SER A 338 9.81 -3.63 -18.61
C SER A 338 11.30 -3.30 -18.59
N GLN A 339 11.74 -2.57 -19.60
CA GLN A 339 12.99 -1.82 -19.56
C GLN A 339 12.70 -0.39 -20.02
N ASP A 340 12.72 0.48 -19.02
CA ASP A 340 12.98 1.92 -18.99
C ASP A 340 13.19 2.65 -20.34
N GLY A 341 12.45 3.73 -20.56
CA GLY A 341 12.67 4.62 -21.69
C GLY A 341 11.69 5.79 -21.77
N ALA A 342 12.09 6.92 -21.18
CA ALA A 342 11.45 8.22 -21.37
C ALA A 342 11.42 8.68 -22.84
N THR A 343 10.36 9.39 -23.24
CA THR A 343 10.28 10.47 -24.26
C THR A 343 8.81 10.91 -24.34
N ASP A 344 8.44 12.15 -24.03
CA ASP A 344 8.60 13.41 -24.78
C ASP A 344 8.01 13.44 -26.20
N ASP A 345 7.26 14.52 -26.41
CA ASP A 345 6.76 15.17 -27.62
C ASP A 345 5.47 14.70 -28.31
N GLY A 346 4.53 15.66 -28.37
CA GLY A 346 4.05 16.13 -29.67
C GLY A 346 2.75 15.51 -30.20
N SER A 347 1.60 16.04 -29.77
CA SER A 347 0.32 15.79 -30.46
C SER A 347 -0.22 17.06 -31.11
N GLU A 348 0.07 17.21 -32.41
CA GLU A 348 -0.80 17.92 -33.34
C GLU A 348 -1.80 16.93 -33.95
N THR A 349 -3.10 17.19 -33.83
CA THR A 349 -4.06 16.94 -34.92
C THR A 349 -5.30 17.81 -34.72
N GLY A 350 -5.65 18.57 -35.76
CA GLY A 350 -6.92 19.28 -35.88
C GLY A 350 -7.97 18.45 -36.62
N ASP A 351 -9.25 18.65 -36.26
CA ASP A 351 -10.28 19.21 -37.15
C ASP A 351 -11.68 19.03 -36.53
N GLY A 352 -12.48 20.11 -36.46
CA GLY A 352 -13.89 20.04 -36.09
C GLY A 352 -14.53 21.42 -35.78
N PRO A 353 -15.54 21.90 -36.54
CA PRO A 353 -15.82 23.34 -36.66
C PRO A 353 -16.97 23.86 -35.78
N GLY A 354 -16.91 25.13 -35.37
CA GLY A 354 -18.07 25.81 -34.79
C GLY A 354 -17.86 27.25 -34.28
N GLY A 355 -18.27 28.23 -35.09
CA GLY A 355 -19.15 29.34 -34.66
C GLY A 355 -18.64 30.52 -33.81
N GLY A 356 -18.54 31.70 -34.46
CA GLY A 356 -18.74 33.04 -33.87
C GLY A 356 -17.61 33.55 -32.95
N GLY A 357 -17.16 34.79 -32.95
CA GLY A 357 -17.55 36.05 -33.57
C GLY A 357 -16.77 37.18 -32.86
N ASN A 358 -16.56 38.29 -33.59
CA ASN A 358 -16.29 39.65 -33.10
C ASN A 358 -14.88 40.08 -32.61
N GLU A 359 -14.24 40.89 -33.46
CA GLU A 359 -13.51 42.17 -33.26
C GLU A 359 -12.84 42.50 -31.91
N THR A 360 -11.54 42.82 -31.91
CA THR A 360 -10.89 44.17 -31.78
C THR A 360 -9.36 43.94 -31.69
N ASP A 361 -8.51 44.42 -32.60
CA ASP A 361 -7.91 45.77 -32.69
C ASP A 361 -7.22 46.22 -31.40
N ASP A 362 -5.88 46.20 -31.34
CA ASP A 362 -5.03 47.40 -31.34
C ASP A 362 -3.55 47.09 -31.03
N GLY A 363 -2.64 47.89 -31.59
CA GLY A 363 -1.38 48.23 -30.91
C GLY A 363 -0.05 47.72 -31.50
N THR A 364 0.37 48.30 -32.62
CA THR A 364 1.78 48.38 -33.03
C THR A 364 2.50 49.50 -32.24
N THR A 365 3.75 49.28 -31.81
CA THR A 365 4.98 50.10 -32.03
C THR A 365 6.07 49.69 -31.02
N THR A 366 7.17 49.05 -31.43
CA THR A 366 8.48 49.57 -31.93
C THR A 366 9.45 50.18 -30.89
N ASP A 367 10.68 49.62 -30.97
CA ASP A 367 12.01 50.23 -30.88
C ASP A 367 12.67 50.57 -29.53
N GLY A 368 13.95 50.17 -29.41
CA GLY A 368 14.91 50.93 -28.58
C GLY A 368 16.11 50.22 -27.94
N GLU A 369 16.85 49.46 -28.74
CA GLU A 369 18.29 49.12 -28.69
C GLU A 369 19.27 49.87 -27.72
N SER A 370 20.13 49.06 -27.06
CA SER A 370 21.61 49.15 -26.86
C SER A 370 22.33 49.93 -25.73
N THR A 371 23.21 49.15 -25.05
CA THR A 371 24.64 49.37 -24.64
C THR A 371 24.95 50.48 -23.61
N ASP A 372 25.94 50.45 -22.72
CA ASP A 372 27.16 49.65 -22.55
C ASP A 372 27.75 49.85 -21.12
N ASP A 373 28.64 48.94 -20.75
CA ASP A 373 29.90 49.09 -20.00
C ASP A 373 30.03 49.42 -18.49
N GLY A 374 30.99 48.72 -17.86
CA GLY A 374 31.49 49.01 -16.50
C GLY A 374 32.29 47.88 -15.83
N THR A 375 33.60 47.83 -16.09
CA THR A 375 34.60 46.82 -15.63
C THR A 375 35.26 47.15 -14.26
N THR A 376 35.98 46.15 -13.71
CA THR A 376 37.14 46.14 -12.75
C THR A 376 36.84 45.85 -11.27
N ASP A 377 37.67 45.16 -10.45
CA ASP A 377 38.84 44.27 -10.59
C ASP A 377 39.20 43.76 -9.16
N GLY A 378 39.83 42.57 -9.03
CA GLY A 378 40.92 42.34 -8.07
C GLY A 378 40.71 41.40 -6.86
N GLY A 379 41.47 40.29 -6.83
CA GLY A 379 42.07 39.76 -5.58
C GLY A 379 42.17 38.24 -5.43
N ALA A 380 43.36 37.68 -5.65
CA ALA A 380 43.72 36.26 -5.46
C ALA A 380 44.69 36.05 -4.28
N THR A 381 44.72 34.82 -3.71
CA THR A 381 45.85 34.04 -3.09
C THR A 381 45.22 32.89 -2.28
N ASP A 382 45.32 31.60 -2.67
CA ASP A 382 46.42 30.60 -2.68
C ASP A 382 46.93 30.12 -1.31
N GLY A 383 47.01 28.79 -1.14
CA GLY A 383 47.59 28.09 0.01
C GLY A 383 47.11 26.64 0.18
N GLY A 384 47.60 25.71 -0.65
CA GLY A 384 47.52 24.26 -0.39
C GLY A 384 48.72 23.75 0.43
N THR A 385 48.62 22.54 1.01
CA THR A 385 49.72 21.55 1.19
C THR A 385 49.14 20.18 1.60
N ASP A 386 49.68 19.14 0.98
CA ASP A 386 49.37 17.72 1.09
C ASP A 386 50.04 16.99 2.29
N ASP A 387 49.47 15.80 2.56
CA ASP A 387 50.07 14.50 2.93
C ASP A 387 50.75 14.27 4.30
N ASN A 388 50.27 13.25 5.02
CA ASN A 388 51.14 12.15 5.45
C ASN A 388 50.32 10.90 5.85
N THR A 389 50.73 9.77 5.28
CA THR A 389 50.38 8.40 5.67
C THR A 389 51.33 7.89 6.76
N THR A 390 50.84 7.08 7.70
CA THR A 390 51.61 5.98 8.33
C THR A 390 50.65 5.03 9.03
N GLY A 391 50.74 3.74 8.69
CA GLY A 391 50.06 2.66 9.41
C GLY A 391 50.95 2.02 10.48
N ASP A 392 50.33 1.22 11.34
CA ASP A 392 50.93 -0.02 11.87
C ASP A 392 49.81 -0.98 12.31
N GLY A 393 49.97 -2.28 12.04
CA GLY A 393 49.25 -3.38 12.69
C GLY A 393 49.76 -3.55 14.13
N THR A 394 49.37 -4.46 15.00
CA THR A 394 48.75 -5.81 15.00
C THR A 394 48.46 -6.09 16.49
N ASP A 395 47.41 -6.83 16.86
CA ASP A 395 47.55 -8.10 17.62
C ASP A 395 46.19 -8.80 17.86
N ASP A 396 46.29 -10.12 17.98
CA ASP A 396 45.25 -11.15 18.10
C ASP A 396 44.73 -11.39 19.54
N GLY A 397 43.61 -12.13 19.66
CA GLY A 397 43.22 -12.93 20.86
C GLY A 397 41.88 -12.52 21.49
N ASP A 398 40.77 -13.24 21.30
CA ASP A 398 40.36 -14.55 21.85
C ASP A 398 39.80 -14.50 23.30
N ASP A 399 38.79 -15.36 23.53
CA ASP A 399 38.04 -15.68 24.76
C ASP A 399 36.99 -14.65 25.25
N GLY A 400 35.68 -14.93 25.37
CA GLY A 400 35.04 -16.19 25.77
C GLY A 400 34.69 -16.17 27.27
N VAL A 401 33.41 -16.43 27.57
CA VAL A 401 32.87 -16.97 28.85
C VAL A 401 32.34 -15.98 29.92
N LEU A 402 31.00 -15.89 30.00
CA LEU A 402 30.21 -15.80 31.24
C LEU A 402 30.32 -17.16 31.99
N PRO A 403 30.38 -17.21 33.34
CA PRO A 403 29.14 -17.11 34.12
C PRO A 403 29.27 -16.51 35.54
N LEU A 404 28.17 -15.95 36.04
CA LEU A 404 27.56 -16.32 37.33
C LEU A 404 26.04 -16.09 37.26
#